data_AF-A0A9P0NGG8-F1
#
_entry.id   AF-A0A9P0NGG8-F1
#
_cell.length_a   1.000
_cell.length_b   1.000
_cell.length_c   1.000
_cell.angle_alpha   90.00
_cell.angle_beta   90.00
_cell.angle_gamma   90.00
#
_symmetry.space_group_name_H-M   'P 1'
#
loop_
_entity.id
_entity.type
_entity.pdbx_description
1 polymer ?
#
loop_
_entity_poly.entity_id
_entity_poly.type
_entity_poly.pdbx_seq_one_letter_code
_entity_poly.pdbx_strand_id
1 'polypeptide(L)'
;MMAHDIQKHDSNSTNVLHSLAAGAIAGALAKSTIAPLDRTKINFQISQEPYSGRAALKFLCDTYAKDGFIWLWRGNTATMTRIIPYAAIQFTAFEQWRKLLEVDSLNTKNNGGLKFLSGSLAGVTSQTLTYPLDLARARMAVSTKNDYKSLGDVFKKTFKVEGIKGFYRGYVPTILGIIPYAGTSFFTYGSLKSFMKEKHGYENTVVNLACGAVAGMAGQSSSYPLDIIRRKMQTSIITGINYSNLRTTFIMIYK
;
A
#
# COMPACT_ATOMS: atom_id res chain seq x y z
N MET A 1 -5.69 -0.35 46.63
CA MET A 1 -6.40 -0.85 45.43
C MET A 1 -6.33 0.16 44.28
N MET A 2 -6.74 1.42 44.50
CA MET A 2 -6.70 2.49 43.47
C MET A 2 -5.32 2.80 42.85
N ALA A 3 -4.24 2.84 43.64
CA ALA A 3 -2.89 3.08 43.13
C ALA A 3 -2.35 1.94 42.24
N HIS A 4 -2.81 0.71 42.49
CA HIS A 4 -2.39 -0.47 41.74
C HIS A 4 -3.08 -0.56 40.36
N ASP A 5 -4.29 0.02 40.23
CA ASP A 5 -5.01 0.11 38.95
C ASP A 5 -4.50 1.26 38.08
N ILE A 6 -4.13 2.41 38.68
CA ILE A 6 -3.51 3.55 37.96
C ILE A 6 -2.15 3.13 37.38
N GLN A 7 -1.32 2.44 38.18
CA GLN A 7 0.01 1.99 37.73
C GLN A 7 -0.06 0.91 36.64
N LYS A 8 -1.12 0.08 36.64
CA LYS A 8 -1.38 -0.93 35.61
C LYS A 8 -1.90 -0.30 34.30
N HIS A 9 -2.70 0.76 34.39
CA HIS A 9 -3.19 1.51 33.24
C HIS A 9 -2.08 2.32 32.53
N ASP A 10 -1.19 2.96 33.29
CA ASP A 10 -0.03 3.68 32.75
C ASP A 10 1.02 2.73 32.15
N SER A 11 1.24 1.56 32.77
CA SER A 11 2.12 0.53 32.21
C SER A 11 1.59 -0.05 30.90
N ASN A 12 0.28 -0.26 30.77
CA ASN A 12 -0.33 -0.72 29.52
C ASN A 12 -0.26 0.35 28.41
N SER A 13 -0.50 1.62 28.72
CA SER A 13 -0.48 2.71 27.74
C SER A 13 0.93 2.96 27.19
N THR A 14 1.95 2.90 28.06
CA THR A 14 3.36 3.01 27.66
C THR A 14 3.83 1.83 26.82
N ASN A 15 3.41 0.60 27.14
CA ASN A 15 3.68 -0.59 26.33
C ASN A 15 3.02 -0.54 24.94
N VAL A 16 1.80 -0.02 24.84
CA VAL A 16 1.11 0.18 23.55
C VAL A 16 1.83 1.24 22.72
N LEU A 17 2.24 2.36 23.32
CA LEU A 17 2.99 3.41 22.61
C LEU A 17 4.35 2.90 22.11
N HIS A 18 5.09 2.14 22.94
CA HIS A 18 6.35 1.51 22.52
C HIS A 18 6.14 0.51 21.38
N SER A 19 5.11 -0.31 21.45
CA SER A 19 4.79 -1.28 20.38
C SER A 19 4.39 -0.59 19.07
N LEU A 20 3.62 0.50 19.15
CA LEU A 20 3.25 1.32 18.01
C LEU A 20 4.48 2.01 17.39
N ALA A 21 5.34 2.60 18.22
CA ALA A 21 6.57 3.25 17.77
C ALA A 21 7.54 2.24 17.13
N ALA A 22 7.75 1.09 17.77
CA ALA A 22 8.58 0.00 17.22
C ALA A 22 8.02 -0.52 15.89
N GLY A 23 6.70 -0.72 15.79
CA GLY A 23 6.04 -1.12 14.56
C GLY A 23 6.16 -0.06 13.44
N ALA A 24 6.02 1.21 13.77
CA ALA A 24 6.18 2.31 12.82
C ALA A 24 7.62 2.43 12.31
N ILE A 25 8.61 2.33 13.20
CA ILE A 25 10.05 2.36 12.85
C ILE A 25 10.39 1.14 12.00
N ALA A 26 10.00 -0.05 12.42
CA ALA A 26 10.23 -1.29 11.66
C ALA A 26 9.60 -1.20 10.26
N GLY A 27 8.37 -0.71 10.16
CA GLY A 27 7.68 -0.50 8.88
C GLY A 27 8.36 0.54 7.99
N ALA A 28 8.83 1.64 8.56
CA ALA A 28 9.54 2.70 7.83
C ALA A 28 10.91 2.21 7.32
N LEU A 29 11.65 1.46 8.14
CA LEU A 29 12.91 0.83 7.76
C LEU A 29 12.68 -0.19 6.64
N ALA A 30 11.74 -1.12 6.82
CA ALA A 30 11.42 -2.13 5.81
C ALA A 30 11.06 -1.48 4.46
N LYS A 31 10.21 -0.46 4.46
CA LYS A 31 9.83 0.29 3.25
C LYS A 31 11.00 1.05 2.63
N SER A 32 11.89 1.61 3.45
CA SER A 32 13.07 2.31 2.96
C SER A 32 14.08 1.35 2.36
N THR A 33 14.28 0.15 2.93
CA THR A 33 15.16 -0.88 2.37
C THR A 33 14.72 -1.32 0.98
N ILE A 34 13.41 -1.50 0.76
CA ILE A 34 12.88 -1.95 -0.53
C ILE A 34 12.62 -0.81 -1.53
N ALA A 35 12.72 0.46 -1.11
CA ALA A 35 12.33 1.61 -1.94
C ALA A 35 13.01 1.68 -3.32
N PRO A 36 14.32 1.37 -3.48
CA PRO A 36 14.95 1.32 -4.81
C PRO A 36 14.33 0.27 -5.75
N LEU A 37 13.98 -0.89 -5.21
CA LEU A 37 13.33 -1.96 -5.96
C LEU A 37 11.88 -1.61 -6.28
N ASP A 38 11.16 -1.00 -5.34
CA ASP A 38 9.81 -0.48 -5.56
C ASP A 38 9.79 0.60 -6.65
N ARG A 39 10.78 1.49 -6.68
CA ARG A 39 10.93 2.50 -7.74
C ARG A 39 11.17 1.83 -9.10
N THR A 40 12.06 0.85 -9.14
CA THR A 40 12.35 0.07 -10.35
C THR A 40 11.10 -0.64 -10.86
N LYS A 41 10.36 -1.33 -9.98
CA LYS A 41 9.07 -1.95 -10.30
C LYS A 41 8.09 -0.96 -10.92
N ILE A 42 7.90 0.21 -10.30
CA ILE A 42 6.96 1.22 -10.81
C ILE A 42 7.40 1.71 -12.19
N ASN A 43 8.71 1.90 -12.43
CA ASN A 43 9.21 2.32 -13.73
C ASN A 43 8.92 1.27 -14.83
N PHE A 44 9.17 -0.01 -14.57
CA PHE A 44 8.84 -1.08 -15.51
C PHE A 44 7.33 -1.26 -15.72
N GLN A 45 6.50 -1.04 -14.68
CA GLN A 45 5.03 -1.12 -14.82
C GLN A 45 4.47 -0.06 -15.77
N ILE A 46 5.13 1.09 -15.90
CA ILE A 46 4.70 2.15 -16.81
C ILE A 46 5.38 2.07 -18.18
N SER A 47 6.61 1.55 -18.23
CA SER A 47 7.39 1.35 -19.44
C SER A 47 6.68 0.41 -20.42
N GLN A 48 7.05 0.51 -21.69
CA GLN A 48 6.69 -0.46 -22.73
C GLN A 48 7.76 -1.54 -22.88
N GLU A 49 8.93 -1.35 -22.27
CA GLU A 49 10.00 -2.35 -22.32
C GLU A 49 9.66 -3.57 -21.44
N PRO A 50 9.84 -4.80 -21.97
CA PRO A 50 9.62 -6.00 -21.18
C PRO A 50 10.60 -6.06 -20.02
N TYR A 51 10.12 -6.56 -18.88
CA TYR A 51 10.98 -6.73 -17.71
C TYR A 51 12.10 -7.72 -17.99
N SER A 52 13.33 -7.33 -17.65
CA SER A 52 14.50 -8.22 -17.61
C SER A 52 15.35 -7.86 -16.41
N GLY A 53 15.91 -8.84 -15.71
CA GLY A 53 16.80 -8.60 -14.57
C GLY A 53 17.99 -7.71 -14.95
N ARG A 54 18.53 -7.88 -16.17
CA ARG A 54 19.59 -7.01 -16.70
C ARG A 54 19.11 -5.59 -16.93
N ALA A 55 17.90 -5.41 -17.44
CA ALA A 55 17.31 -4.09 -17.64
C ALA A 55 17.02 -3.39 -16.30
N ALA A 56 16.59 -4.14 -15.28
CA ALA A 56 16.39 -3.62 -13.94
C ALA A 56 17.70 -3.17 -13.28
N LEU A 57 18.76 -3.97 -13.40
CA LEU A 57 20.10 -3.57 -12.94
C LEU A 57 20.62 -2.36 -13.71
N LYS A 58 20.43 -2.33 -15.04
CA LYS A 58 20.78 -1.19 -15.87
C LYS A 58 20.04 0.08 -15.43
N PHE A 59 18.74 0.01 -15.17
CA PHE A 59 17.97 1.15 -14.65
C PHE A 59 18.55 1.70 -13.33
N LEU A 60 18.93 0.82 -12.40
CA LEU A 60 19.56 1.21 -11.14
C LEU A 60 20.93 1.87 -11.38
N CYS A 61 21.78 1.26 -12.21
CA CYS A 61 23.11 1.79 -12.56
C CYS A 61 23.02 3.14 -13.28
N ASP A 62 22.13 3.26 -14.27
CA ASP A 62 21.92 4.49 -15.03
C ASP A 62 21.38 5.60 -14.13
N THR A 63 20.48 5.28 -13.20
CA THR A 63 19.97 6.24 -12.21
C THR A 63 21.09 6.72 -11.28
N TYR A 64 21.92 5.79 -10.79
CA TYR A 64 23.06 6.12 -9.94
C TYR A 64 24.05 7.04 -10.67
N ALA A 65 24.39 6.72 -11.92
CA ALA A 65 25.34 7.48 -12.73
C ALA A 65 24.82 8.87 -13.12
N LYS A 66 23.53 8.99 -13.48
CA LYS A 66 22.94 10.26 -13.95
C LYS A 66 22.53 11.19 -12.81
N ASP A 67 21.88 10.64 -11.79
CA ASP A 67 21.21 11.45 -10.78
C ASP A 67 21.85 11.37 -9.39
N GLY A 68 22.63 10.32 -9.12
CA GLY A 68 23.30 10.05 -7.85
C GLY A 68 22.58 9.01 -6.99
N PHE A 69 23.25 8.52 -5.95
CA PHE A 69 22.79 7.43 -5.09
C PHE A 69 21.42 7.67 -4.44
N ILE A 70 21.20 8.87 -3.86
CA ILE A 70 19.98 9.22 -3.13
C ILE A 70 18.74 9.15 -4.03
N TRP A 71 18.91 9.31 -5.35
CA TRP A 71 17.80 9.28 -6.28
C TRP A 71 17.15 7.92 -6.39
N LEU A 72 17.84 6.82 -6.06
CA LEU A 72 17.22 5.49 -6.00
C LEU A 72 15.99 5.45 -5.06
N TRP A 73 15.95 6.32 -4.04
CA TRP A 73 14.83 6.49 -3.10
C TRP A 73 13.81 7.55 -3.50
N ARG A 74 13.86 8.08 -4.72
CA ARG A 74 12.88 9.08 -5.19
C ARG A 74 11.47 8.50 -5.13
N GLY A 75 10.56 9.22 -4.46
CA GLY A 75 9.21 8.74 -4.14
C GLY A 75 9.07 8.16 -2.73
N ASN A 76 10.17 7.78 -2.06
CA ASN A 76 10.12 7.22 -0.71
C ASN A 76 9.61 8.24 0.32
N THR A 77 9.91 9.52 0.14
CA THR A 77 9.39 10.60 1.02
C THR A 77 7.86 10.61 1.07
N ALA A 78 7.18 10.50 -0.08
CA ALA A 78 5.72 10.38 -0.14
C ALA A 78 5.22 9.10 0.56
N THR A 79 5.99 8.01 0.50
CA THR A 79 5.67 6.76 1.20
C THR A 79 5.72 6.97 2.70
N MET A 80 6.79 7.60 3.21
CA MET A 80 6.97 7.85 4.65
C MET A 80 5.93 8.83 5.18
N THR A 81 5.69 9.93 4.46
CA THR A 81 4.64 10.91 4.81
C THR A 81 3.26 10.27 4.87
N ARG A 82 2.99 9.21 4.10
CA ARG A 82 1.69 8.53 4.09
C ARG A 82 1.48 7.59 5.27
N ILE A 83 2.54 7.00 5.85
CA ILE A 83 2.40 5.96 6.88
C ILE A 83 1.64 6.49 8.10
N ILE A 84 2.02 7.68 8.61
CA ILE A 84 1.45 8.24 9.84
C ILE A 84 -0.03 8.63 9.63
N PRO A 85 -0.41 9.46 8.61
CA PRO A 85 -1.80 9.81 8.38
C PRO A 85 -2.68 8.60 8.07
N TYR A 86 -2.16 7.63 7.32
CA TYR A 86 -2.91 6.41 6.99
C TYR A 86 -3.29 5.62 8.24
N ALA A 87 -2.32 5.38 9.14
CA ALA A 87 -2.58 4.67 10.39
C ALA A 87 -3.58 5.44 11.26
N ALA A 88 -3.36 6.75 11.48
CA ALA A 88 -4.26 7.58 12.29
C ALA A 88 -5.70 7.55 11.77
N ILE A 89 -5.89 7.81 10.47
CA ILE A 89 -7.21 7.82 9.84
C ILE A 89 -7.85 6.43 9.89
N GLN A 90 -7.09 5.36 9.65
CA GLN A 90 -7.61 4.00 9.66
C GLN A 90 -8.13 3.61 11.06
N PHE A 91 -7.38 3.90 12.13
CA PHE A 91 -7.81 3.62 13.49
C PHE A 91 -9.03 4.45 13.90
N THR A 92 -9.02 5.76 13.61
CA THR A 92 -10.17 6.62 13.91
C THR A 92 -11.41 6.18 13.13
N ALA A 93 -11.28 5.92 11.82
CA ALA A 93 -12.39 5.47 10.99
C ALA A 93 -12.94 4.12 11.47
N PHE A 94 -12.07 3.19 11.87
CA PHE A 94 -12.49 1.90 12.41
C PHE A 94 -13.37 2.05 13.64
N GLU A 95 -12.96 2.88 14.60
CA GLU A 95 -13.74 3.14 15.81
C GLU A 95 -15.09 3.82 15.50
N GLN A 96 -15.13 4.77 14.54
CA GLN A 96 -16.38 5.40 14.13
C GLN A 96 -17.33 4.42 13.44
N TRP A 97 -16.83 3.61 12.50
CA TRP A 97 -17.65 2.60 11.82
C TRP A 97 -18.13 1.51 12.78
N ARG A 98 -17.31 1.12 13.76
CA ARG A 98 -17.67 0.13 14.78
C ARG A 98 -18.80 0.63 15.67
N LYS A 99 -18.77 1.91 16.07
CA LYS A 99 -19.85 2.56 16.84
C LYS A 99 -21.11 2.70 16.01
N LEU A 100 -20.99 3.17 14.77
CA LEU A 100 -22.14 3.39 13.87
C LEU A 100 -22.87 2.09 13.51
N LEU A 101 -22.14 1.00 13.34
CA LEU A 101 -22.70 -0.32 13.02
C LEU A 101 -23.10 -1.13 14.26
N GLU A 102 -23.04 -0.51 15.46
CA GLU A 102 -23.42 -1.14 16.73
C GLU A 102 -22.77 -2.52 16.96
N VAL A 103 -21.51 -2.68 16.54
CA VAL A 103 -20.80 -3.98 16.55
C VAL A 103 -20.66 -4.56 17.96
N ASP A 104 -20.71 -3.70 18.98
CA ASP A 104 -20.60 -4.06 20.40
C ASP A 104 -21.95 -4.14 21.12
N SER A 105 -23.07 -3.90 20.42
CA SER A 105 -24.41 -4.00 21.00
C SER A 105 -24.80 -5.45 21.29
N LEU A 106 -25.52 -5.61 22.41
CA LEU A 106 -25.75 -6.87 23.12
C LEU A 106 -26.52 -7.90 22.26
N ASN A 107 -26.05 -9.16 22.32
CA ASN A 107 -26.78 -10.40 22.02
C ASN A 107 -26.66 -11.07 20.63
N THR A 108 -25.78 -10.63 19.73
CA THR A 108 -25.56 -11.35 18.46
C THR A 108 -24.31 -12.23 18.52
N LYS A 109 -24.49 -13.55 18.67
CA LYS A 109 -23.42 -14.57 18.72
C LYS A 109 -22.53 -14.66 17.46
N ASN A 110 -22.67 -13.75 16.48
CA ASN A 110 -21.92 -13.79 15.22
C ASN A 110 -21.55 -12.39 14.64
N ASN A 111 -20.84 -11.56 15.40
CA ASN A 111 -20.41 -10.21 14.96
C ASN A 111 -19.19 -10.22 14.01
N GLY A 112 -18.77 -11.39 13.49
CA GLY A 112 -17.62 -11.49 12.58
C GLY A 112 -17.82 -10.69 11.29
N GLY A 113 -19.02 -10.75 10.70
CA GLY A 113 -19.36 -10.00 9.49
C GLY A 113 -19.35 -8.49 9.68
N LEU A 114 -19.90 -7.99 10.80
CA LEU A 114 -19.92 -6.57 11.11
C LEU A 114 -18.52 -6.02 11.43
N LYS A 115 -17.68 -6.80 12.12
CA LYS A 115 -16.26 -6.46 12.36
C LYS A 115 -15.46 -6.41 11.04
N PHE A 116 -15.73 -7.35 10.14
CA PHE A 116 -15.12 -7.35 8.82
C PHE A 116 -15.57 -6.13 8.00
N LEU A 117 -16.86 -5.79 8.05
CA LEU A 117 -17.42 -4.63 7.38
C LEU A 117 -16.84 -3.31 7.92
N SER A 118 -16.77 -3.13 9.25
CA SER A 118 -16.19 -1.93 9.84
C SER A 118 -14.70 -1.78 9.50
N GLY A 119 -13.94 -2.88 9.51
CA GLY A 119 -12.56 -2.93 9.05
C GLY A 119 -12.39 -2.56 7.57
N SER A 120 -13.26 -3.09 6.71
CA SER A 120 -13.25 -2.82 5.27
C SER A 120 -13.58 -1.35 4.97
N LEU A 121 -14.62 -0.81 5.62
CA LEU A 121 -15.01 0.60 5.47
C LEU A 121 -13.92 1.53 5.98
N ALA A 122 -13.29 1.24 7.11
CA ALA A 122 -12.15 2.00 7.62
C ALA A 122 -10.95 1.98 6.65
N GLY A 123 -10.67 0.82 6.04
CA GLY A 123 -9.67 0.68 4.98
C GLY A 123 -9.97 1.55 3.76
N VAL A 124 -11.22 1.55 3.28
CA VAL A 124 -11.64 2.39 2.15
C VAL A 124 -11.59 3.88 2.50
N THR A 125 -12.06 4.29 3.69
CA THR A 125 -12.01 5.68 4.14
C THR A 125 -10.57 6.19 4.23
N SER A 126 -9.68 5.43 4.89
CA SER A 126 -8.26 5.79 5.01
C SER A 126 -7.54 5.81 3.66
N GLN A 127 -7.82 4.84 2.79
CA GLN A 127 -7.27 4.83 1.43
C GLN A 127 -7.75 6.03 0.61
N THR A 128 -9.03 6.42 0.72
CA THR A 128 -9.59 7.58 0.01
C THR A 128 -8.88 8.86 0.43
N LEU A 129 -8.78 9.11 1.73
CA LEU A 129 -8.20 10.35 2.27
C LEU A 129 -6.69 10.44 2.02
N THR A 130 -5.99 9.31 1.99
CA THR A 130 -4.53 9.27 1.74
C THR A 130 -4.15 9.02 0.29
N TYR A 131 -5.13 8.81 -0.60
CA TYR A 131 -4.90 8.53 -2.03
C TYR A 131 -4.06 9.59 -2.75
N PRO A 132 -4.19 10.91 -2.47
CA PRO A 132 -3.34 11.92 -3.11
C PRO A 132 -1.83 11.69 -2.88
N LEU A 133 -1.43 11.14 -1.73
CA LEU A 133 -0.04 10.78 -1.44
C LEU A 133 0.40 9.53 -2.23
N ASP A 134 -0.49 8.57 -2.46
CA ASP A 134 -0.24 7.40 -3.30
C ASP A 134 0.00 7.79 -4.77
N LEU A 135 -0.80 8.74 -5.28
CA LEU A 135 -0.59 9.31 -6.61
C LEU A 135 0.76 10.03 -6.67
N ALA A 136 1.02 10.89 -5.69
CA ALA A 136 2.25 11.69 -5.67
C ALA A 136 3.50 10.80 -5.59
N ARG A 137 3.46 9.71 -4.82
CA ARG A 137 4.50 8.67 -4.80
C ARG A 137 4.76 8.12 -6.20
N ALA A 138 3.72 7.69 -6.91
CA ALA A 138 3.85 7.08 -8.22
C ALA A 138 4.47 8.06 -9.24
N ARG A 139 4.00 9.31 -9.23
CA ARG A 139 4.52 10.39 -10.09
C ARG A 139 5.97 10.73 -9.76
N MET A 140 6.34 10.78 -8.48
CA MET A 140 7.73 11.01 -8.08
C MET A 140 8.64 9.86 -8.50
N ALA A 141 8.22 8.60 -8.34
CA ALA A 141 9.04 7.44 -8.66
C ALA A 141 9.48 7.40 -10.13
N VAL A 142 8.64 7.87 -11.04
CA VAL A 142 8.87 7.82 -12.50
C VAL A 142 9.38 9.15 -13.10
N SER A 143 9.31 10.24 -12.35
CA SER A 143 9.74 11.55 -12.82
C SER A 143 11.24 11.77 -12.72
N THR A 144 11.73 12.62 -13.60
CA THR A 144 13.09 13.16 -13.59
C THR A 144 13.19 14.44 -12.75
N LYS A 145 14.39 15.01 -12.62
CA LYS A 145 14.63 16.32 -11.99
C LYS A 145 13.81 17.46 -12.61
N ASN A 146 13.56 17.39 -13.91
CA ASN A 146 12.90 18.46 -14.66
C ASN A 146 11.38 18.48 -14.44
N ASP A 147 10.77 17.31 -14.19
CA ASP A 147 9.32 17.21 -14.05
C ASP A 147 8.84 17.71 -12.68
N TYR A 148 9.48 17.26 -11.59
CA TYR A 148 9.10 17.63 -10.22
C TYR A 148 10.32 17.80 -9.31
N LYS A 149 10.39 18.91 -8.57
CA LYS A 149 11.51 19.16 -7.62
C LYS A 149 11.28 18.51 -6.27
N SER A 150 10.04 18.48 -5.80
CA SER A 150 9.67 17.98 -4.47
C SER A 150 8.25 17.42 -4.46
N LEU A 151 7.87 16.79 -3.35
CA LEU A 151 6.51 16.29 -3.14
C LEU A 151 5.48 17.43 -3.25
N GLY A 152 5.76 18.60 -2.67
CA GLY A 152 4.89 19.78 -2.77
C GLY A 152 4.72 20.30 -4.20
N ASP A 153 5.76 20.20 -5.03
CA ASP A 153 5.69 20.55 -6.46
C ASP A 153 4.72 19.62 -7.21
N VAL A 154 4.70 18.32 -6.86
CA VAL A 154 3.72 17.38 -7.42
C VAL A 154 2.29 17.82 -7.09
N PHE A 155 2.01 18.17 -5.83
CA PHE A 155 0.68 18.64 -5.42
C PHE A 155 0.30 19.93 -6.16
N LYS A 156 1.18 20.93 -6.18
CA LYS A 156 0.92 22.22 -6.81
C LYS A 156 0.65 22.08 -8.32
N LYS A 157 1.50 21.35 -9.04
CA LYS A 157 1.34 21.13 -10.49
C LYS A 157 0.11 20.26 -10.80
N THR A 158 -0.14 19.21 -10.03
CA THR A 158 -1.32 18.35 -10.20
C THR A 158 -2.60 19.16 -10.04
N PHE A 159 -2.71 19.97 -8.98
CA PHE A 159 -3.87 20.82 -8.77
C PHE A 159 -4.05 21.86 -9.89
N LYS A 160 -2.96 22.48 -10.35
CA LYS A 160 -3.01 23.47 -11.44
C LYS A 160 -3.46 22.89 -12.78
N VAL A 161 -3.03 21.67 -13.11
CA VAL A 161 -3.26 21.05 -14.44
C VAL A 161 -4.53 20.20 -14.48
N GLU A 162 -4.80 19.42 -13.43
CA GLU A 162 -5.89 18.42 -13.42
C GLU A 162 -6.97 18.72 -12.37
N GLY A 163 -6.77 19.74 -11.53
CA GLY A 163 -7.64 20.04 -10.41
C GLY A 163 -7.70 18.92 -9.37
N ILE A 164 -8.77 18.92 -8.57
CA ILE A 164 -8.98 17.93 -7.49
C ILE A 164 -9.14 16.51 -8.05
N LYS A 165 -9.81 16.37 -9.20
CA LYS A 165 -10.04 15.06 -9.85
C LYS A 165 -8.73 14.38 -10.26
N GLY A 166 -7.69 15.15 -10.57
CA GLY A 166 -6.34 14.64 -10.87
C GLY A 166 -5.77 13.79 -9.75
N PHE A 167 -6.01 14.16 -8.49
CA PHE A 167 -5.50 13.42 -7.33
C PHE A 167 -6.04 11.99 -7.22
N TYR A 168 -7.19 11.70 -7.83
CA TYR A 168 -7.89 10.42 -7.73
C TYR A 168 -7.77 9.55 -8.99
N ARG A 169 -6.87 9.89 -9.92
CA ARG A 169 -6.59 9.04 -11.09
C ARG A 169 -6.05 7.68 -10.65
N GLY A 170 -6.67 6.61 -11.15
CA GLY A 170 -6.34 5.22 -10.78
C GLY A 170 -6.99 4.74 -9.47
N TYR A 171 -7.90 5.50 -8.87
CA TYR A 171 -8.58 5.10 -7.63
C TYR A 171 -9.42 3.83 -7.81
N VAL A 172 -10.23 3.78 -8.88
CA VAL A 172 -11.08 2.61 -9.20
C VAL A 172 -10.27 1.31 -9.32
N PRO A 173 -9.21 1.20 -10.15
CA PRO A 173 -8.41 -0.02 -10.19
C PRO A 173 -7.69 -0.31 -8.87
N THR A 174 -7.41 0.69 -8.04
CA THR A 174 -6.85 0.47 -6.69
C THR A 174 -7.83 -0.29 -5.80
N ILE A 175 -9.09 0.15 -5.74
CA ILE A 175 -10.11 -0.51 -4.93
C ILE A 175 -10.44 -1.90 -5.46
N LEU A 176 -10.61 -2.02 -6.78
CA LEU A 176 -10.88 -3.32 -7.41
C LEU A 176 -9.71 -4.29 -7.24
N GLY A 177 -8.47 -3.82 -7.24
CA GLY A 177 -7.26 -4.65 -7.07
C GLY A 177 -7.08 -5.23 -5.67
N ILE A 178 -7.68 -4.60 -4.65
CA ILE A 178 -7.62 -5.10 -3.26
C ILE A 178 -8.36 -6.44 -3.13
N ILE A 179 -9.46 -6.63 -3.84
CA ILE A 179 -10.30 -7.84 -3.76
C ILE A 179 -9.54 -9.11 -4.18
N PRO A 180 -8.97 -9.21 -5.41
CA PRO A 180 -8.23 -10.41 -5.83
C PRO A 180 -6.96 -10.60 -5.00
N TYR A 181 -6.28 -9.51 -4.63
CA TYR A 181 -5.11 -9.58 -3.75
C TYR A 181 -5.45 -10.21 -2.41
N ALA A 182 -6.42 -9.66 -1.69
CA ALA A 182 -6.82 -10.12 -0.38
C ALA A 182 -7.39 -11.54 -0.44
N GLY A 183 -8.32 -11.81 -1.37
CA GLY A 183 -8.94 -13.12 -1.53
C GLY A 183 -7.91 -14.22 -1.76
N THR A 184 -7.03 -14.03 -2.75
CA THR A 184 -5.99 -15.01 -3.08
C THR A 184 -4.96 -15.15 -1.96
N SER A 185 -4.53 -14.03 -1.34
CA SER A 185 -3.56 -14.07 -0.24
C SER A 185 -4.12 -14.78 0.98
N PHE A 186 -5.36 -14.49 1.41
CA PHE A 186 -5.96 -15.15 2.57
C PHE A 186 -6.25 -16.63 2.29
N PHE A 187 -6.76 -16.95 1.10
CA PHE A 187 -6.99 -18.33 0.69
C PHE A 187 -5.69 -19.15 0.67
N THR A 188 -4.64 -18.61 0.07
CA THR A 188 -3.32 -19.25 -0.02
C THR A 188 -2.71 -19.41 1.37
N TYR A 189 -2.72 -18.36 2.19
CA TYR A 189 -2.21 -18.43 3.56
C TYR A 189 -2.94 -19.46 4.41
N GLY A 190 -4.28 -19.45 4.39
CA GLY A 190 -5.11 -20.41 5.13
C GLY A 190 -4.85 -21.85 4.69
N SER A 191 -4.77 -22.10 3.38
CA SER A 191 -4.51 -23.43 2.82
C SER A 191 -3.13 -23.95 3.19
N LEU A 192 -2.07 -23.13 3.00
CA LEU A 192 -0.71 -23.51 3.38
C LEU A 192 -0.58 -23.71 4.89
N LYS A 193 -1.20 -22.86 5.71
CA LYS A 193 -1.14 -22.98 7.16
C LYS A 193 -1.80 -24.27 7.64
N SER A 194 -2.99 -24.60 7.14
CA SER A 194 -3.68 -25.85 7.46
C SER A 194 -2.86 -27.08 7.06
N PHE A 195 -2.31 -27.08 5.84
CA PHE A 195 -1.45 -28.15 5.34
C PHE A 195 -0.19 -28.35 6.20
N MET A 196 0.48 -27.26 6.58
CA MET A 196 1.69 -27.32 7.42
C MET A 196 1.37 -27.82 8.83
N LYS A 197 0.24 -27.40 9.40
CA LYS A 197 -0.23 -27.85 10.71
C LYS A 197 -0.54 -29.35 10.71
N GLU A 198 -1.21 -29.85 9.68
CA GLU A 198 -1.55 -31.26 9.52
C GLU A 198 -0.29 -32.14 9.35
N LYS A 199 0.70 -31.68 8.57
CA LYS A 199 1.90 -32.46 8.25
C LYS A 199 2.98 -32.44 9.32
N HIS A 200 3.18 -31.32 10.03
CA HIS A 200 4.31 -31.16 10.96
C HIS A 200 3.91 -30.99 12.43
N GLY A 201 2.63 -30.75 12.74
CA GLY A 201 2.13 -30.72 14.13
C GLY A 201 2.61 -29.56 15.01
N TYR A 202 3.50 -28.66 14.54
CA TYR A 202 3.94 -27.47 15.27
C TYR A 202 3.87 -26.19 14.41
N GLU A 203 3.43 -25.08 15.02
CA GLU A 203 3.48 -23.75 14.41
C GLU A 203 4.81 -23.06 14.76
N ASN A 204 5.57 -22.63 13.76
CA ASN A 204 6.78 -21.83 13.93
C ASN A 204 6.61 -20.49 13.22
N THR A 205 7.12 -19.41 13.82
CA THR A 205 7.20 -18.06 13.24
C THR A 205 7.80 -18.09 11.83
N VAL A 206 8.86 -18.86 11.58
CA VAL A 206 9.50 -18.97 10.27
C VAL A 206 8.55 -19.57 9.22
N VAL A 207 7.79 -20.61 9.61
CA VAL A 207 6.79 -21.23 8.72
C VAL A 207 5.66 -20.25 8.42
N ASN A 208 5.16 -19.54 9.43
CA ASN A 208 4.13 -18.52 9.24
C ASN A 208 4.60 -17.39 8.33
N LEU A 209 5.86 -16.97 8.44
CA LEU A 209 6.48 -15.98 7.56
C LEU A 209 6.61 -16.51 6.12
N ALA A 210 7.06 -17.75 5.93
CA ALA A 210 7.16 -18.37 4.61
C ALA A 210 5.80 -18.52 3.92
N CYS A 211 4.79 -19.02 4.65
CA CYS A 211 3.41 -19.10 4.17
C CYS A 211 2.86 -17.72 3.81
N GLY A 212 3.15 -16.70 4.64
CA GLY A 212 2.78 -15.30 4.37
C GLY A 212 3.45 -14.75 3.11
N ALA A 213 4.72 -15.07 2.87
CA ALA A 213 5.44 -14.64 1.68
C ALA A 213 4.88 -15.28 0.40
N VAL A 214 4.62 -16.59 0.41
CA VAL A 214 4.00 -17.31 -0.72
C VAL A 214 2.60 -16.78 -0.99
N ALA A 215 1.80 -16.59 0.05
CA ALA A 215 0.48 -15.99 -0.05
C ALA A 215 0.50 -14.57 -0.63
N GLY A 216 1.44 -13.73 -0.19
CA GLY A 216 1.63 -12.38 -0.71
C GLY A 216 2.02 -12.38 -2.20
N MET A 217 2.88 -13.30 -2.63
CA MET A 217 3.26 -13.45 -4.05
C MET A 217 2.06 -13.91 -4.90
N ALA A 218 1.29 -14.88 -4.43
CA ALA A 218 0.08 -15.34 -5.12
C ALA A 218 -0.96 -14.22 -5.22
N GLY A 219 -1.20 -13.50 -4.11
CA GLY A 219 -2.06 -12.31 -4.04
C GLY A 219 -1.63 -11.25 -5.04
N GLN A 220 -0.36 -10.86 -5.01
CA GLN A 220 0.19 -9.84 -5.89
C GLN A 220 0.14 -10.24 -7.37
N SER A 221 0.29 -11.53 -7.68
CA SER A 221 0.19 -12.05 -9.06
C SER A 221 -1.24 -11.92 -9.58
N SER A 222 -2.23 -12.25 -8.74
CA SER A 222 -3.65 -12.13 -9.11
C SER A 222 -4.10 -10.67 -9.33
N SER A 223 -3.56 -9.72 -8.56
CA SER A 223 -3.89 -8.31 -8.67
C SER A 223 -3.01 -7.54 -9.66
N TYR A 224 -1.97 -8.18 -10.21
CA TYR A 224 -0.95 -7.50 -11.01
C TYR A 224 -1.51 -6.75 -12.23
N PRO A 225 -2.51 -7.29 -12.98
CA PRO A 225 -3.08 -6.57 -14.11
C PRO A 225 -3.72 -5.24 -13.73
N LEU A 226 -4.41 -5.20 -12.58
CA LEU A 226 -5.02 -3.99 -12.04
C LEU A 226 -3.99 -3.02 -11.50
N ASP A 227 -2.87 -3.52 -10.96
CA ASP A 227 -1.75 -2.68 -10.53
C ASP A 227 -1.05 -1.99 -11.71
N ILE A 228 -0.87 -2.67 -12.85
CA ILE A 228 -0.33 -2.04 -14.06
C ILE A 228 -1.24 -0.90 -14.51
N ILE A 229 -2.55 -1.15 -14.60
CA ILE A 229 -3.54 -0.15 -15.00
C ILE A 229 -3.52 1.02 -14.02
N ARG A 230 -3.53 0.75 -12.72
CA ARG A 230 -3.40 1.76 -11.67
C ARG A 230 -2.18 2.64 -11.91
N ARG A 231 -0.99 2.06 -12.11
CA ARG A 231 0.25 2.84 -12.28
C ARG A 231 0.24 3.67 -13.56
N LYS A 232 -0.17 3.10 -14.70
CA LYS A 232 -0.27 3.85 -15.96
C LYS A 232 -1.28 5.00 -15.86
N MET A 233 -2.42 4.81 -15.20
CA MET A 233 -3.38 5.90 -14.93
C MET A 233 -2.81 6.98 -13.99
N GLN A 234 -2.05 6.60 -12.96
CA GLN A 234 -1.44 7.53 -12.01
C GLN A 234 -0.35 8.41 -12.65
N THR A 235 0.40 7.87 -13.62
CA THR A 235 1.53 8.53 -14.29
C THR A 235 1.20 9.05 -15.69
N SER A 236 -0.06 9.01 -16.11
CA SER A 236 -0.53 9.41 -17.44
C SER A 236 -0.01 10.79 -17.86
N ILE A 237 0.00 11.75 -16.92
CA ILE A 237 0.45 13.13 -17.19
C ILE A 237 1.96 13.23 -17.49
N ILE A 238 2.77 12.34 -16.93
CA ILE A 238 4.24 12.31 -17.14
C ILE A 238 4.54 11.60 -18.46
N THR A 239 3.80 10.53 -18.74
CA THR A 239 3.97 9.74 -19.96
C THR A 239 3.33 10.39 -21.20
N GLY A 240 2.46 11.39 -21.02
CA GLY A 240 1.71 12.03 -22.10
C GLY A 240 0.57 11.18 -22.68
N ILE A 241 0.39 9.93 -22.24
CA ILE A 241 -0.65 9.02 -22.73
C ILE A 241 -1.94 9.23 -21.94
N ASN A 242 -3.05 9.49 -22.65
CA ASN A 242 -4.34 9.75 -22.01
C ASN A 242 -5.08 8.46 -21.61
N TYR A 243 -4.92 8.07 -20.35
CA TYR A 243 -5.70 7.01 -19.72
C TYR A 243 -6.93 7.59 -19.00
N SER A 244 -8.03 7.76 -19.73
CA SER A 244 -9.24 8.42 -19.23
C SER A 244 -10.08 7.53 -18.29
N ASN A 245 -10.25 6.25 -18.63
CA ASN A 245 -11.13 5.32 -17.93
C ASN A 245 -10.47 3.96 -17.72
N LEU A 246 -10.95 3.20 -16.73
CA LEU A 246 -10.46 1.84 -16.44
C LEU A 246 -10.58 0.94 -17.68
N ARG A 247 -11.77 0.91 -18.29
CA ARG A 247 -12.06 0.05 -19.45
C ARG A 247 -11.20 0.39 -20.66
N THR A 248 -11.04 1.68 -20.97
CA THR A 248 -10.22 2.12 -22.11
C THR A 248 -8.75 1.79 -21.88
N THR A 249 -8.25 1.99 -20.65
CA THR A 249 -6.88 1.64 -20.26
C THR A 249 -6.64 0.14 -20.34
N PHE A 250 -7.59 -0.68 -19.86
CA PHE A 250 -7.52 -2.14 -19.95
C PHE A 250 -7.40 -2.59 -21.41
N ILE A 251 -8.27 -2.08 -22.29
CA ILE A 251 -8.27 -2.41 -23.72
C ILE A 251 -6.97 -1.95 -24.39
N MET A 252 -6.43 -0.79 -24.02
CA MET A 252 -5.20 -0.26 -24.62
C MET A 252 -3.94 -1.05 -24.23
N ILE A 253 -3.95 -1.74 -23.08
CA ILE A 253 -2.79 -2.50 -22.59
C ILE A 253 -2.83 -3.96 -23.06
N TYR A 254 -4.03 -4.55 -23.18
CA TYR A 254 -4.21 -5.98 -23.43
C TYR A 254 -4.86 -6.30 -24.79
N LYS A 255 -4.87 -5.34 -25.73
CA LYS A 255 -5.08 -5.60 -27.16
C LYS A 255 -3.74 -5.80 -27.84
#